data_AF-A0A6M1LM89-F1
#
_entry.id   AF-A0A6M1LM89-F1
#
_cell.length_a   1.000
_cell.length_b   1.000
_cell.length_c   1.000
_cell.angle_alpha   90.00
_cell.angle_beta   90.00
_cell.angle_gamma   90.00
#
_symmetry.space_group_name_H-M   'P 1'
#
loop_
_entity.id
_entity.type
_entity.pdbx_description
1 polymer ?
#
loop_
_entity_poly.entity_id
_entity_poly.type
_entity_poly.pdbx_seq_one_letter_code
_entity_poly.pdbx_strand_id
1 'polypeptide(L)'
;MNRNTASATPSPAPAAPTSSCARGAYDGPATHQGLTWVYGYYDSSSDTWLATYNLNVLGTVSGRQGLGSERDQAWDGYEWDSFGGGGQFANVDRLRAFAWRLTASNGDQYVGTTIADHDAYAIGDTIPAAQGHYTILREAVFEAPGSNRGLTWIYGYYDSSVDTWLATYNLNVLGTVSGTAGLGSERDQAWDGDEWDPIGLGGTMLANIERPKVFAWRFTASNGDQWNGSTIADSLTMAVGNTITTANGQYSILREAAYEGPSGALGTVWIFNYYDASAGMTLNTYNLNVAGTASGTNGLGSERDQAWDGDEWDSFGLGGALLANVERPMMVNWIFRATSGDAYTGIVLADADTYAPGDTIARPNGTYTIQSETATTRTDVGIGTVWTAAYYDAGSATWLTTYYYGHLNGQPSGRSGLGSEYDYAWDGDEWDDFGAAGLHQADVERASAPEVLG
;
A
#
# COMPACT_ATOMS: atom_id res chain seq x y z
N MET A 1 8.73 5.93 -64.09
CA MET A 1 7.59 6.75 -64.53
C MET A 1 7.57 8.02 -63.70
N ASN A 2 7.91 9.14 -64.33
CA ASN A 2 7.76 10.49 -63.77
C ASN A 2 6.28 10.78 -63.50
N ARG A 3 5.96 11.30 -62.31
CA ARG A 3 4.86 12.26 -62.15
C ARG A 3 5.34 13.44 -61.31
N ASN A 4 5.41 14.57 -62.02
CA ASN A 4 5.51 15.93 -61.53
C ASN A 4 4.19 16.38 -60.87
N THR A 5 4.28 17.56 -60.23
CA THR A 5 3.22 18.50 -59.79
C THR A 5 2.70 18.28 -58.37
N ALA A 6 2.55 19.28 -57.50
CA ALA A 6 2.91 20.70 -57.54
C ALA A 6 2.99 21.20 -56.07
N SER A 7 3.91 22.13 -55.82
CA SER A 7 3.97 22.91 -54.57
C SER A 7 2.74 23.81 -54.48
N ALA A 8 1.91 23.61 -53.45
CA ALA A 8 0.83 24.52 -53.12
C ALA A 8 1.40 25.67 -52.28
N THR A 9 1.43 26.86 -52.87
CA THR A 9 1.62 28.12 -52.14
C THR A 9 0.52 28.30 -51.09
N PRO A 10 0.86 28.76 -49.87
CA PRO A 10 -0.14 29.05 -48.86
C PRO A 10 -1.08 30.16 -49.34
N SER A 11 -2.38 29.94 -49.16
CA SER A 11 -3.42 30.94 -49.40
C SER A 11 -3.15 32.17 -48.50
N PRO A 12 -3.31 33.41 -48.99
CA PRO A 12 -3.19 34.58 -48.15
C PRO A 12 -4.26 34.56 -47.05
N ALA A 13 -3.88 35.02 -45.86
CA ALA A 13 -4.78 35.19 -44.73
C ALA A 13 -6.04 36.00 -45.15
N PRO A 14 -7.23 35.66 -44.62
CA PRO A 14 -8.41 36.48 -44.84
C PRO A 14 -8.14 37.91 -44.38
N ALA A 15 -8.58 38.89 -45.17
CA ALA A 15 -8.45 40.30 -44.85
C ALA A 15 -9.12 40.60 -43.49
N ALA A 16 -8.50 41.48 -42.69
CA ALA A 16 -9.05 41.94 -41.43
C ALA A 16 -10.51 42.44 -41.62
N PRO A 17 -11.42 42.16 -40.67
CA PRO A 17 -12.79 42.65 -40.75
C PRO A 17 -12.78 44.19 -40.74
N THR A 18 -13.32 44.79 -41.80
CA THR A 18 -13.46 46.24 -41.89
C THR A 18 -14.78 46.66 -41.23
N SER A 19 -14.73 47.19 -40.01
CA SER A 19 -15.85 47.90 -39.41
C SER A 19 -15.97 49.30 -40.03
N SER A 20 -17.20 49.72 -40.37
CA SER A 20 -17.45 51.02 -40.99
C SER A 20 -18.41 51.85 -40.15
N CYS A 21 -17.95 53.00 -39.63
CA CYS A 21 -18.85 53.98 -39.03
C CYS A 21 -19.70 54.66 -40.12
N ALA A 22 -21.03 54.70 -39.96
CA ALA A 22 -21.88 55.52 -40.82
C ALA A 22 -21.61 57.00 -40.54
N ARG A 23 -21.20 57.74 -41.59
CA ARG A 23 -20.78 59.14 -41.51
C ARG A 23 -21.88 60.04 -42.05
N GLY A 24 -22.46 60.88 -41.20
CA GLY A 24 -23.33 61.98 -41.62
C GLY A 24 -22.62 63.32 -41.43
N ALA A 25 -22.46 64.11 -42.49
CA ALA A 25 -22.01 65.50 -42.38
C ALA A 25 -23.22 66.40 -42.06
N TYR A 26 -23.11 67.25 -41.04
CA TYR A 26 -24.11 68.25 -40.67
C TYR A 26 -23.67 69.63 -41.16
N ASP A 27 -24.38 70.21 -42.13
CA ASP A 27 -24.16 71.59 -42.61
C ASP A 27 -24.92 72.60 -41.72
N GLY A 28 -24.37 72.84 -40.53
CA GLY A 28 -24.84 73.85 -39.58
C GLY A 28 -24.10 75.19 -39.67
N PRO A 29 -24.56 76.23 -38.95
CA PRO A 29 -23.93 77.56 -38.93
C PRO A 29 -22.47 77.52 -38.47
N ALA A 30 -21.66 78.48 -38.95
CA ALA A 30 -20.19 78.51 -38.87
C ALA A 30 -19.53 78.30 -37.48
N THR A 31 -20.29 78.35 -36.39
CA THR A 31 -19.84 78.00 -35.03
C THR A 31 -19.70 76.50 -34.77
N HIS A 32 -20.11 75.63 -35.72
CA HIS A 32 -20.06 74.16 -35.60
C HIS A 32 -19.07 73.48 -36.56
N GLN A 33 -18.18 74.24 -37.22
CA GLN A 33 -17.18 73.65 -38.11
C GLN A 33 -16.22 72.73 -37.34
N GLY A 34 -16.09 71.48 -37.78
CA GLY A 34 -15.19 70.48 -37.18
C GLY A 34 -15.80 69.63 -36.07
N LEU A 35 -17.09 69.78 -35.73
CA LEU A 35 -17.77 68.87 -34.81
C LEU A 35 -18.20 67.60 -35.55
N THR A 36 -17.97 66.44 -34.93
CA THR A 36 -18.46 65.16 -35.44
C THR A 36 -19.34 64.48 -34.40
N TRP A 37 -20.44 63.88 -34.86
CA TRP A 37 -21.28 62.99 -34.07
C TRP A 37 -21.22 61.59 -34.68
N VAL A 38 -21.08 60.56 -33.85
CA VAL A 38 -21.20 59.17 -34.27
C VAL A 38 -22.57 58.65 -33.86
N TYR A 39 -23.38 58.25 -34.84
CA TYR A 39 -24.78 57.85 -34.63
C TYR A 39 -24.94 56.39 -34.20
N GLY A 40 -24.00 55.55 -34.61
CA GLY A 40 -23.98 54.13 -34.31
C GLY A 40 -22.61 53.55 -34.60
N TYR A 41 -22.27 52.48 -33.88
CA TYR A 41 -21.09 51.68 -34.15
C TYR A 41 -21.55 50.37 -34.79
N TYR A 42 -21.13 50.10 -36.03
CA TYR A 42 -21.41 48.82 -36.68
C TYR A 42 -20.30 47.84 -36.35
N ASP A 43 -20.67 46.80 -35.63
CA ASP A 43 -19.77 45.71 -35.32
C ASP A 43 -19.96 44.59 -36.35
N SER A 44 -18.95 44.43 -37.20
CA SER A 44 -18.96 43.40 -38.25
C SER A 44 -18.90 41.98 -37.71
N SER A 45 -18.43 41.78 -36.47
CA SER A 45 -18.45 40.47 -35.82
C SER A 45 -19.86 40.09 -35.37
N SER A 46 -20.73 41.09 -35.18
CA SER A 46 -22.11 40.90 -34.74
C SER A 46 -23.19 41.14 -35.78
N ASP A 47 -22.85 41.78 -36.90
CA ASP A 47 -23.82 42.23 -37.91
C ASP A 47 -24.92 43.10 -37.28
N THR A 48 -24.55 43.90 -36.27
CA THR A 48 -25.48 44.79 -35.57
C THR A 48 -24.94 46.21 -35.46
N TRP A 49 -25.88 47.15 -35.37
CA TRP A 49 -25.60 48.54 -35.03
C TRP A 49 -25.79 48.75 -33.53
N LEU A 50 -24.72 49.19 -32.87
CA LEU A 50 -24.71 49.51 -31.44
C LEU A 50 -24.91 51.00 -31.23
N ALA A 51 -25.61 51.35 -30.15
CA ALA A 51 -25.78 52.72 -29.71
C ALA A 51 -24.46 53.28 -29.17
N THR A 52 -24.19 54.55 -29.46
CA THR A 52 -22.98 55.28 -29.04
C THR A 52 -23.24 56.17 -27.83
N TYR A 53 -22.27 56.26 -26.92
CA TYR A 53 -22.43 56.92 -25.62
C TYR A 53 -22.62 58.43 -25.73
N ASN A 54 -21.74 59.11 -26.47
CA ASN A 54 -21.76 60.57 -26.51
C ASN A 54 -23.06 61.09 -27.12
N LEU A 55 -23.53 60.49 -28.21
CA LEU A 55 -24.79 60.92 -28.82
C LEU A 55 -26.03 60.39 -28.08
N ASN A 56 -26.11 59.08 -27.85
CA ASN A 56 -27.36 58.44 -27.39
C ASN A 56 -27.57 58.53 -25.88
N VAL A 57 -26.51 58.78 -25.09
CA VAL A 57 -26.61 58.94 -23.63
C VAL A 57 -26.41 60.38 -23.20
N LEU A 58 -25.36 61.04 -23.70
CA LEU A 58 -25.01 62.39 -23.23
C LEU A 58 -25.55 63.52 -24.11
N GLY A 59 -25.99 63.25 -25.35
CA GLY A 59 -26.39 64.27 -26.32
C GLY A 59 -25.25 65.20 -26.75
N THR A 60 -24.00 64.74 -26.64
CA THR A 60 -22.77 65.51 -26.92
C THR A 60 -22.11 65.09 -28.24
N VAL A 61 -21.10 65.88 -28.65
CA VAL A 61 -20.26 65.62 -29.83
C VAL A 61 -19.20 64.56 -29.54
N SER A 62 -18.95 63.67 -30.50
CA SER A 62 -17.91 62.63 -30.42
C SER A 62 -16.52 63.15 -30.84
N GLY A 63 -16.45 64.23 -31.64
CA GLY A 63 -15.18 64.83 -32.10
C GLY A 63 -15.28 66.35 -32.30
N ARG A 64 -14.13 67.05 -32.28
CA ARG A 64 -14.06 68.53 -32.41
C ARG A 64 -13.07 69.04 -33.45
N GLN A 65 -12.37 68.17 -34.17
CA GLN A 65 -11.34 68.54 -35.16
C GLN A 65 -11.62 67.95 -36.55
N GLY A 66 -12.90 67.74 -36.87
CA GLY A 66 -13.35 67.12 -38.10
C GLY A 66 -13.25 65.59 -38.08
N LEU A 67 -13.51 64.99 -39.24
CA LEU A 67 -13.57 63.54 -39.43
C LEU A 67 -12.24 62.87 -39.05
N GLY A 68 -12.30 61.84 -38.19
CA GLY A 68 -11.15 61.10 -37.67
C GLY A 68 -10.73 61.51 -36.26
N SER A 69 -11.28 62.61 -35.72
CA SER A 69 -11.04 63.07 -34.35
C SER A 69 -12.02 62.49 -33.32
N GLU A 70 -12.96 61.66 -33.76
CA GLU A 70 -14.02 61.13 -32.92
C GLU A 70 -13.42 60.19 -31.87
N ARG A 71 -13.82 60.35 -30.62
CA ARG A 71 -13.72 59.32 -29.58
C ARG A 71 -15.09 59.15 -28.98
N ASP A 72 -15.58 57.93 -28.98
CA ASP A 72 -16.90 57.59 -28.46
C ASP A 72 -16.84 56.23 -27.78
N GLN A 73 -17.96 55.78 -27.23
CA GLN A 73 -18.07 54.44 -26.67
C GLN A 73 -19.29 53.73 -27.26
N ALA A 74 -19.20 52.42 -27.49
CA ALA A 74 -20.32 51.60 -27.92
C ALA A 74 -20.79 50.73 -26.74
N TRP A 75 -22.09 50.57 -26.57
CA TRP A 75 -22.65 49.66 -25.57
C TRP A 75 -22.81 48.27 -26.17
N ASP A 76 -22.10 47.29 -25.63
CA ASP A 76 -22.16 45.89 -26.06
C ASP A 76 -23.29 45.09 -25.37
N GLY A 77 -23.93 45.67 -24.35
CA GLY A 77 -24.89 45.00 -23.49
C GLY A 77 -24.48 44.99 -22.01
N TYR A 78 -23.20 45.18 -21.71
CA TYR A 78 -22.60 45.07 -20.39
C TYR A 78 -21.75 46.26 -20.00
N GLU A 79 -20.89 46.75 -20.90
CA GLU A 79 -20.06 47.94 -20.66
C GLU A 79 -19.94 48.87 -21.87
N TRP A 80 -19.35 50.04 -21.65
CA TRP A 80 -19.13 51.05 -22.67
C TRP A 80 -17.71 50.96 -23.20
N ASP A 81 -17.55 50.35 -24.37
CA ASP A 81 -16.25 50.16 -25.00
C ASP A 81 -15.84 51.35 -25.83
N SER A 82 -14.66 51.88 -25.56
CA SER A 82 -14.16 53.07 -26.26
C SER A 82 -13.71 52.74 -27.68
N PHE A 83 -14.09 53.58 -28.64
CA PHE A 83 -13.63 53.52 -30.03
C PHE A 83 -13.34 54.90 -30.60
N GLY A 84 -12.60 54.95 -31.71
CA GLY A 84 -12.20 56.19 -32.40
C GLY A 84 -10.74 56.60 -32.20
N GLY A 85 -10.37 57.82 -32.57
CA GLY A 85 -9.02 58.37 -32.35
C GLY A 85 -7.89 57.69 -33.14
N GLY A 86 -8.11 57.41 -34.44
CA GLY A 86 -7.05 56.94 -35.34
C GLY A 86 -6.66 55.46 -35.22
N GLY A 87 -7.47 54.62 -34.57
CA GLY A 87 -7.25 53.17 -34.57
C GLY A 87 -7.86 52.37 -33.42
N GLN A 88 -8.61 52.99 -32.49
CA GLN A 88 -9.29 52.24 -31.43
C GLN A 88 -10.64 51.72 -31.93
N PHE A 89 -10.90 50.44 -31.79
CA PHE A 89 -12.17 49.79 -32.09
C PHE A 89 -12.79 49.30 -30.78
N ALA A 90 -14.11 49.39 -30.65
CA ALA A 90 -14.82 48.81 -29.52
C ALA A 90 -14.70 47.29 -29.60
N ASN A 91 -14.28 46.64 -28.52
CA ASN A 91 -14.17 45.20 -28.44
C ASN A 91 -15.47 44.65 -27.84
N VAL A 92 -16.43 44.31 -28.68
CA VAL A 92 -17.73 43.79 -28.27
C VAL A 92 -17.53 42.33 -27.84
N ASP A 93 -17.33 42.10 -26.54
CA ASP A 93 -16.96 40.79 -25.99
C ASP A 93 -18.11 39.77 -26.15
N ARG A 94 -18.04 38.92 -27.18
CA ARG A 94 -18.98 37.79 -27.38
C ARG A 94 -18.48 36.54 -26.69
N LEU A 95 -18.69 36.48 -25.38
CA LEU A 95 -18.40 35.27 -24.64
C LEU A 95 -19.26 34.08 -25.12
N ARG A 96 -18.63 32.91 -25.11
CA ARG A 96 -19.21 31.62 -25.45
C ARG A 96 -18.82 30.60 -24.41
N ALA A 97 -19.76 29.69 -24.14
CA ALA A 97 -19.49 28.51 -23.34
C ALA A 97 -19.09 27.37 -24.27
N PHE A 98 -17.84 26.95 -24.18
CA PHE A 98 -17.31 25.82 -24.94
C PHE A 98 -17.26 24.60 -24.02
N ALA A 99 -18.01 23.54 -24.33
CA ALA A 99 -17.79 22.29 -23.63
C ALA A 99 -16.71 21.48 -24.34
N TRP A 100 -15.89 20.86 -23.53
CA TRP A 100 -14.66 20.23 -23.96
C TRP A 100 -14.48 18.89 -23.25
N ARG A 101 -13.63 18.06 -23.84
CA ARG A 101 -13.09 16.86 -23.22
C ARG A 101 -11.58 16.90 -23.29
N LEU A 102 -10.89 16.70 -22.19
CA LEU A 102 -9.49 16.35 -22.22
C LEU A 102 -9.35 14.83 -22.29
N THR A 103 -8.45 14.33 -23.14
CA THR A 103 -8.00 12.94 -23.12
C THR A 103 -6.53 12.92 -22.74
N ALA A 104 -6.22 12.35 -21.58
CA ALA A 104 -4.88 12.28 -21.03
C ALA A 104 -4.05 11.17 -21.69
N SER A 105 -2.73 11.26 -21.55
CA SER A 105 -1.80 10.30 -22.17
C SER A 105 -1.98 8.86 -21.68
N ASN A 106 -2.48 8.67 -20.46
CA ASN A 106 -2.77 7.35 -19.87
C ASN A 106 -4.15 6.79 -20.26
N GLY A 107 -4.98 7.57 -20.97
CA GLY A 107 -6.32 7.17 -21.40
C GLY A 107 -7.46 7.83 -20.62
N ASP A 108 -7.17 8.44 -19.47
CA ASP A 108 -8.18 9.08 -18.62
C ASP A 108 -8.76 10.33 -19.28
N GLN A 109 -9.94 10.75 -18.82
CA GLN A 109 -10.64 11.88 -19.43
C GLN A 109 -11.23 12.84 -18.40
N TYR A 110 -11.22 14.13 -18.73
CA TYR A 110 -12.04 15.13 -18.06
C TYR A 110 -13.07 15.67 -19.04
N VAL A 111 -14.25 16.01 -18.56
CA VAL A 111 -15.21 16.81 -19.33
C VAL A 111 -15.59 18.06 -18.56
N GLY A 112 -15.79 19.15 -19.28
CA GLY A 112 -16.02 20.43 -18.64
C GLY A 112 -16.56 21.49 -19.60
N THR A 113 -16.58 22.72 -19.12
CA THR A 113 -16.90 23.90 -19.93
C THR A 113 -15.96 25.05 -19.57
N THR A 114 -15.54 25.81 -20.56
CA THR A 114 -14.78 27.06 -20.40
C THR A 114 -15.54 28.20 -21.04
N ILE A 115 -15.43 29.40 -20.46
CA ILE A 115 -15.90 30.64 -21.09
C ILE A 115 -14.72 31.30 -21.81
N ALA A 116 -14.88 31.58 -23.08
CA ALA A 116 -13.89 32.28 -23.89
C ALA A 116 -14.60 33.11 -24.97
N ASP A 117 -13.82 33.87 -25.74
CA ASP A 117 -14.33 34.63 -26.88
C ASP A 117 -14.84 33.70 -27.98
N HIS A 118 -15.83 34.16 -28.74
CA HIS A 118 -16.47 33.34 -29.78
C HIS A 118 -15.51 32.77 -30.82
N ASP A 119 -14.43 33.47 -31.10
CA ASP A 119 -13.39 33.08 -32.05
C ASP A 119 -12.18 32.40 -31.41
N ALA A 120 -12.20 32.18 -30.09
CA ALA A 120 -11.10 31.50 -29.39
C ALA A 120 -10.96 30.04 -29.81
N TYR A 121 -12.08 29.36 -30.07
CA TYR A 121 -12.13 27.94 -30.43
C TYR A 121 -13.23 27.63 -31.43
N ALA A 122 -13.07 26.56 -32.20
CA ALA A 122 -14.09 25.96 -33.05
C ALA A 122 -14.46 24.54 -32.59
N ILE A 123 -15.71 24.13 -32.86
CA ILE A 123 -16.15 22.75 -32.59
C ILE A 123 -15.29 21.76 -33.40
N GLY A 124 -14.78 20.75 -32.73
CA GLY A 124 -13.87 19.75 -33.30
C GLY A 124 -12.38 20.11 -33.16
N ASP A 125 -12.06 21.32 -32.68
CA ASP A 125 -10.67 21.68 -32.42
C ASP A 125 -10.02 20.71 -31.45
N THR A 126 -8.78 20.36 -31.76
CA THR A 126 -7.91 19.57 -30.89
C THR A 126 -6.75 20.44 -30.44
N ILE A 127 -6.68 20.71 -29.14
CA ILE A 127 -5.75 21.66 -28.55
C ILE A 127 -4.77 20.88 -27.67
N PRO A 128 -3.45 20.97 -27.89
CA PRO A 128 -2.47 20.32 -27.03
C PRO A 128 -2.63 20.73 -25.57
N ALA A 129 -2.52 19.76 -24.66
CA ALA A 129 -2.45 19.97 -23.22
C ALA A 129 -1.06 19.59 -22.69
N ALA A 130 -0.83 19.78 -21.40
CA ALA A 130 0.43 19.38 -20.77
C ALA A 130 0.64 17.86 -20.80
N GLN A 131 -0.43 17.08 -20.62
CA GLN A 131 -0.46 15.63 -20.72
C GLN A 131 -1.69 15.17 -21.49
N GLY A 132 -1.66 15.29 -22.83
CA GLY A 132 -2.74 14.86 -23.71
C GLY A 132 -3.27 15.99 -24.60
N HIS A 133 -4.58 16.02 -24.83
CA HIS A 133 -5.22 17.04 -25.66
C HIS A 133 -6.66 17.32 -25.23
N TYR A 134 -7.10 18.56 -25.41
CA TYR A 134 -8.50 18.94 -25.37
C TYR A 134 -9.15 18.72 -26.73
N THR A 135 -10.42 18.35 -26.72
CA THR A 135 -11.31 18.39 -27.88
C THR A 135 -12.50 19.26 -27.56
N ILE A 136 -12.80 20.25 -28.41
CA ILE A 136 -13.99 21.08 -28.27
C ILE A 136 -15.19 20.34 -28.85
N LEU A 137 -16.20 20.10 -28.01
CA LEU A 137 -17.33 19.23 -28.32
C LEU A 137 -18.57 20.02 -28.77
N ARG A 138 -18.81 21.16 -28.14
CA ARG A 138 -19.97 22.03 -28.40
C ARG A 138 -19.66 23.46 -28.01
N GLU A 139 -20.37 24.38 -28.65
CA GLU A 139 -20.38 25.79 -28.33
C GLU A 139 -21.83 26.22 -28.03
N ALA A 140 -22.01 27.10 -27.05
CA ALA A 140 -23.27 27.75 -26.76
C ALA A 140 -23.07 29.25 -26.51
N VAL A 141 -24.08 30.04 -26.86
CA VAL A 141 -24.13 31.47 -26.53
C VAL A 141 -24.13 31.62 -25.01
N PHE A 142 -23.25 32.48 -24.49
CA PHE A 142 -23.15 32.75 -23.06
C PHE A 142 -23.27 34.26 -22.83
N GLU A 143 -24.44 34.67 -22.35
CA GLU A 143 -24.73 36.08 -22.04
C GLU A 143 -24.34 36.37 -20.59
N ALA A 144 -23.11 36.82 -20.37
CA ALA A 144 -22.63 37.25 -19.06
C ALA A 144 -21.52 38.31 -19.17
N PRO A 145 -21.15 39.00 -18.07
CA PRO A 145 -20.10 40.00 -18.09
C PRO A 145 -18.75 39.45 -18.54
N GLY A 146 -17.95 40.30 -19.21
CA GLY A 146 -16.58 40.00 -19.65
C GLY A 146 -15.66 39.43 -18.55
N SER A 147 -15.93 39.75 -17.28
CA SER A 147 -15.21 39.21 -16.12
C SER A 147 -15.26 37.69 -15.98
N ASN A 148 -16.17 37.01 -16.68
CA ASN A 148 -16.29 35.56 -16.69
C ASN A 148 -15.36 34.89 -17.71
N ARG A 149 -14.62 35.65 -18.52
CA ARG A 149 -13.63 35.09 -19.46
C ARG A 149 -12.60 34.24 -18.70
N GLY A 150 -12.32 33.04 -19.21
CA GLY A 150 -11.35 32.11 -18.63
C GLY A 150 -11.92 31.22 -17.51
N LEU A 151 -13.15 31.46 -17.04
CA LEU A 151 -13.76 30.57 -16.06
C LEU A 151 -13.95 29.18 -16.66
N THR A 152 -13.47 28.16 -15.95
CA THR A 152 -13.46 26.77 -16.39
C THR A 152 -14.00 25.88 -15.27
N TRP A 153 -14.85 24.91 -15.62
CA TRP A 153 -15.41 23.91 -14.71
C TRP A 153 -15.11 22.49 -15.20
N ILE A 154 -14.84 21.57 -14.28
CA ILE A 154 -14.80 20.13 -14.53
C ILE A 154 -16.08 19.49 -13.98
N TYR A 155 -16.77 18.72 -14.84
CA TYR A 155 -18.05 18.09 -14.51
C TYR A 155 -17.95 16.61 -14.21
N GLY A 156 -16.92 15.95 -14.75
CA GLY A 156 -16.70 14.53 -14.57
C GLY A 156 -15.26 14.18 -14.87
N TYR A 157 -14.77 13.21 -14.12
CA TYR A 157 -13.52 12.52 -14.36
C TYR A 157 -13.83 11.09 -14.81
N TYR A 158 -13.18 10.61 -15.84
CA TYR A 158 -13.29 9.22 -16.28
C TYR A 158 -11.93 8.55 -16.09
N ASP A 159 -11.92 7.51 -15.26
CA ASP A 159 -10.77 6.66 -15.07
C ASP A 159 -10.83 5.51 -16.10
N SER A 160 -9.84 5.49 -16.98
CA SER A 160 -9.72 4.51 -18.05
C SER A 160 -9.26 3.13 -17.58
N SER A 161 -8.60 3.04 -16.43
CA SER A 161 -8.14 1.78 -15.84
C SER A 161 -9.29 0.91 -15.33
N VAL A 162 -10.43 1.54 -15.03
CA VAL A 162 -11.62 0.92 -14.41
C VAL A 162 -12.93 1.24 -15.15
N ASP A 163 -12.87 1.92 -16.29
CA ASP A 163 -14.02 2.25 -17.16
C ASP A 163 -15.19 2.87 -16.38
N THR A 164 -14.90 3.89 -15.56
CA THR A 164 -15.89 4.50 -14.67
C THR A 164 -15.75 6.01 -14.60
N TRP A 165 -16.90 6.70 -14.52
CA TRP A 165 -16.97 8.13 -14.23
C TRP A 165 -17.02 8.39 -12.72
N LEU A 166 -16.08 9.21 -12.23
CA LEU A 166 -15.98 9.67 -10.86
C LEU A 166 -16.64 11.04 -10.69
N ALA A 167 -17.18 11.28 -9.48
CA ALA A 167 -17.72 12.58 -9.11
C ALA A 167 -16.58 13.58 -8.87
N THR A 168 -16.77 14.84 -9.31
CA THR A 168 -15.81 15.94 -9.07
C THR A 168 -16.24 16.86 -7.94
N TYR A 169 -15.29 17.39 -7.17
CA TYR A 169 -15.55 18.11 -5.92
C TYR A 169 -16.10 19.52 -6.15
N ASN A 170 -15.43 20.35 -6.94
CA ASN A 170 -15.76 21.77 -7.04
C ASN A 170 -17.17 21.97 -7.59
N LEU A 171 -17.58 21.26 -8.64
CA LEU A 171 -18.93 21.39 -9.16
C LEU A 171 -19.97 20.70 -8.26
N ASN A 172 -19.78 19.41 -7.95
CA ASN A 172 -20.85 18.61 -7.35
C ASN A 172 -21.01 18.84 -5.85
N VAL A 173 -19.98 19.36 -5.18
CA VAL A 173 -20.01 19.62 -3.73
C VAL A 173 -20.10 21.12 -3.45
N LEU A 174 -19.25 21.94 -4.08
CA LEU A 174 -19.15 23.36 -3.77
C LEU A 174 -19.90 24.29 -4.73
N GLY A 175 -20.25 23.82 -5.93
CA GLY A 175 -20.80 24.66 -7.00
C GLY A 175 -19.83 25.73 -7.53
N THR A 176 -18.51 25.53 -7.39
CA THR A 176 -17.46 26.51 -7.70
C THR A 176 -16.75 26.25 -9.03
N VAL A 177 -16.04 27.26 -9.52
CA VAL A 177 -15.16 27.19 -10.71
C VAL A 177 -13.93 26.35 -10.40
N SER A 178 -13.49 25.55 -11.38
CA SER A 178 -12.26 24.75 -11.28
C SER A 178 -11.03 25.54 -11.79
N GLY A 179 -11.19 26.57 -12.62
CA GLY A 179 -10.09 27.43 -13.10
C GLY A 179 -10.57 28.81 -13.56
N THR A 180 -9.64 29.75 -13.73
CA THR A 180 -9.95 31.17 -14.08
C THR A 180 -9.13 31.73 -15.25
N ALA A 181 -8.31 30.92 -15.91
CA ALA A 181 -7.44 31.35 -17.02
C ALA A 181 -7.65 30.53 -18.31
N GLY A 182 -8.81 29.89 -18.46
CA GLY A 182 -9.18 29.04 -19.60
C GLY A 182 -8.67 27.61 -19.49
N LEU A 183 -8.66 26.89 -20.62
CA LEU A 183 -8.18 25.51 -20.69
C LEU A 183 -6.72 25.38 -20.21
N GLY A 184 -6.46 24.38 -19.37
CA GLY A 184 -5.17 24.14 -18.72
C GLY A 184 -5.04 24.77 -17.35
N SER A 185 -5.96 25.65 -16.95
CA SER A 185 -5.98 26.27 -15.63
C SER A 185 -6.89 25.55 -14.63
N GLU A 186 -7.72 24.62 -15.10
CA GLU A 186 -8.65 23.88 -14.25
C GLU A 186 -7.92 23.01 -13.22
N ARG A 187 -8.33 23.08 -11.97
CA ARG A 187 -7.92 22.22 -10.88
C ARG A 187 -9.16 21.82 -10.10
N ASP A 188 -9.33 20.52 -9.90
CA ASP A 188 -10.46 19.96 -9.17
C ASP A 188 -9.99 18.77 -8.34
N GLN A 189 -10.93 18.06 -7.73
CA GLN A 189 -10.69 16.76 -7.13
C GLN A 189 -11.72 15.74 -7.64
N ALA A 190 -11.33 14.49 -7.77
CA ALA A 190 -12.21 13.36 -8.05
C ALA A 190 -12.31 12.45 -6.83
N TRP A 191 -13.48 11.86 -6.59
CA TRP A 191 -13.64 10.84 -5.56
C TRP A 191 -13.41 9.45 -6.16
N ASP A 192 -12.30 8.82 -5.81
CA ASP A 192 -11.88 7.46 -6.22
C ASP A 192 -12.62 6.35 -5.45
N GLY A 193 -13.11 6.65 -4.25
CA GLY A 193 -13.73 5.66 -3.37
C GLY A 193 -13.35 5.81 -1.91
N ASP A 194 -12.21 6.44 -1.61
CA ASP A 194 -11.71 6.61 -0.25
C ASP A 194 -11.18 8.01 0.07
N GLU A 195 -10.68 8.75 -0.91
CA GLU A 195 -10.34 10.15 -0.74
C GLU A 195 -10.68 11.04 -1.95
N TRP A 196 -10.41 12.34 -1.80
CA TRP A 196 -10.61 13.33 -2.87
C TRP A 196 -9.28 13.65 -3.51
N ASP A 197 -8.99 12.94 -4.59
CA ASP A 197 -7.74 13.03 -5.32
C ASP A 197 -7.68 14.24 -6.25
N PRO A 198 -6.55 14.97 -6.29
CA PRO A 198 -6.42 16.14 -7.15
C PRO A 198 -6.40 15.77 -8.64
N ILE A 199 -7.15 16.51 -9.44
CA ILE A 199 -7.22 16.36 -10.90
C ILE A 199 -7.10 17.69 -11.66
N GLY A 200 -6.73 17.63 -12.95
CA GLY A 200 -6.76 18.77 -13.87
C GLY A 200 -5.38 19.21 -14.39
N LEU A 201 -5.22 20.52 -14.54
CA LEU A 201 -4.03 21.23 -15.04
C LEU A 201 -3.52 20.65 -16.36
N GLY A 202 -4.41 20.52 -17.34
CA GLY A 202 -4.07 19.94 -18.63
C GLY A 202 -3.61 18.48 -18.57
N GLY A 203 -4.09 17.71 -17.60
CA GLY A 203 -3.77 16.29 -17.43
C GLY A 203 -2.55 16.00 -16.55
N THR A 204 -1.97 17.01 -15.89
CA THR A 204 -0.80 16.80 -15.02
C THR A 204 -1.16 16.24 -13.65
N MET A 205 -2.41 16.37 -13.22
CA MET A 205 -2.96 15.77 -12.01
C MET A 205 -4.06 14.80 -12.43
N LEU A 206 -3.96 13.52 -12.05
CA LEU A 206 -4.86 12.43 -12.42
C LEU A 206 -5.23 11.65 -11.15
N ALA A 207 -6.45 11.14 -11.07
CA ALA A 207 -6.96 10.30 -9.98
C ALA A 207 -7.15 8.88 -10.52
N ASN A 208 -6.45 7.89 -9.99
CA ASN A 208 -6.71 6.50 -10.37
C ASN A 208 -7.56 5.88 -9.26
N ILE A 209 -8.53 5.03 -9.58
CA ILE A 209 -9.21 4.25 -8.56
C ILE A 209 -8.26 3.18 -8.03
N GLU A 210 -7.81 3.31 -6.79
CA GLU A 210 -7.21 2.23 -6.04
C GLU A 210 -8.28 1.19 -5.76
N ARG A 211 -8.23 0.03 -6.43
CA ARG A 211 -9.07 -1.11 -6.02
C ARG A 211 -8.30 -1.96 -5.01
N PRO A 212 -8.56 -1.82 -3.70
CA PRO A 212 -8.09 -2.80 -2.74
C PRO A 212 -8.59 -4.18 -3.17
N LYS A 213 -7.68 -5.14 -3.15
CA LYS A 213 -7.96 -6.55 -3.33
C LYS A 213 -7.47 -7.33 -2.12
N VAL A 214 -8.10 -8.45 -1.85
CA VAL A 214 -7.58 -9.43 -0.90
C VAL A 214 -6.67 -10.39 -1.67
N PHE A 215 -5.40 -10.42 -1.30
CA PHE A 215 -4.41 -11.35 -1.84
C PHE A 215 -4.18 -12.47 -0.84
N ALA A 216 -4.40 -13.71 -1.26
CA ALA A 216 -3.93 -14.88 -0.51
C ALA A 216 -2.49 -15.18 -0.88
N TRP A 217 -1.66 -15.48 0.11
CA TRP A 217 -0.24 -15.65 -0.06
C TRP A 217 0.31 -16.77 0.82
N ARG A 218 1.50 -17.25 0.46
CA ARG A 218 2.33 -18.12 1.29
C ARG A 218 3.71 -17.50 1.45
N PHE A 219 4.20 -17.43 2.67
CA PHE A 219 5.60 -17.18 2.94
C PHE A 219 6.35 -18.51 3.07
N THR A 220 7.57 -18.57 2.56
CA THR A 220 8.50 -19.68 2.77
C THR A 220 9.82 -19.11 3.26
N ALA A 221 10.17 -19.45 4.50
CA ALA A 221 11.40 -19.06 5.15
C ALA A 221 12.59 -19.86 4.61
N SER A 222 13.80 -19.33 4.81
CA SER A 222 15.04 -19.98 4.36
C SER A 222 15.31 -21.34 5.00
N ASN A 223 14.77 -21.61 6.20
CA ASN A 223 14.87 -22.91 6.88
C ASN A 223 13.80 -23.92 6.42
N GLY A 224 12.88 -23.50 5.53
CA GLY A 224 11.80 -24.33 5.00
C GLY A 224 10.45 -24.11 5.65
N ASP A 225 10.38 -23.39 6.78
CA ASP A 225 9.12 -23.09 7.47
C ASP A 225 8.21 -22.24 6.58
N GLN A 226 6.90 -22.37 6.79
CA GLN A 226 5.91 -21.73 5.94
C GLN A 226 4.77 -21.18 6.76
N TRP A 227 4.17 -20.10 6.29
CA TRP A 227 2.87 -19.68 6.79
C TRP A 227 2.03 -19.13 5.65
N ASN A 228 0.72 -19.34 5.76
CA ASN A 228 -0.25 -18.89 4.76
C ASN A 228 -1.11 -17.78 5.37
N GLY A 229 -1.49 -16.83 4.54
CA GLY A 229 -2.26 -15.69 5.00
C GLY A 229 -2.99 -14.95 3.90
N SER A 230 -3.58 -13.83 4.28
CA SER A 230 -4.15 -12.86 3.36
C SER A 230 -3.70 -11.45 3.68
N THR A 231 -3.52 -10.62 2.65
CA THR A 231 -3.26 -9.17 2.80
C THR A 231 -4.27 -8.39 1.97
N ILE A 232 -4.64 -7.19 2.43
CA ILE A 232 -5.40 -6.24 1.63
C ILE A 232 -4.41 -5.24 1.05
N ALA A 233 -4.35 -5.15 -0.28
CA ALA A 233 -3.43 -4.25 -0.95
C ALA A 233 -4.01 -3.76 -2.27
N ASP A 234 -3.37 -2.74 -2.85
CA ASP A 234 -3.73 -2.25 -4.18
C ASP A 234 -3.36 -3.27 -5.27
N SER A 235 -4.31 -3.53 -6.17
CA SER A 235 -4.14 -4.31 -7.39
C SER A 235 -3.02 -3.87 -8.33
N LEU A 236 -2.53 -2.63 -8.22
CA LEU A 236 -1.38 -2.14 -8.97
C LEU A 236 -0.03 -2.61 -8.38
N THR A 237 -0.01 -3.00 -7.10
CA THR A 237 1.23 -3.36 -6.38
C THR A 237 1.47 -4.86 -6.30
N MET A 238 0.43 -5.68 -6.44
CA MET A 238 0.50 -7.14 -6.34
C MET A 238 -0.40 -7.82 -7.38
N ALA A 239 0.09 -8.93 -7.91
CA ALA A 239 -0.65 -9.79 -8.83
C ALA A 239 -0.41 -11.27 -8.49
N VAL A 240 -1.37 -12.13 -8.85
CA VAL A 240 -1.22 -13.58 -8.70
C VAL A 240 -0.01 -14.09 -9.49
N GLY A 241 0.79 -14.93 -8.86
CA GLY A 241 2.06 -15.42 -9.40
C GLY A 241 3.27 -14.55 -9.08
N ASN A 242 3.08 -13.36 -8.50
CA ASN A 242 4.20 -12.57 -8.00
C ASN A 242 4.94 -13.33 -6.88
N THR A 243 6.26 -13.20 -6.90
CA THR A 243 7.13 -13.58 -5.79
C THR A 243 7.80 -12.33 -5.24
N ILE A 244 7.72 -12.14 -3.93
CA ILE A 244 8.32 -11.00 -3.23
C ILE A 244 9.37 -11.54 -2.26
N THR A 245 10.64 -11.26 -2.54
CA THR A 245 11.77 -11.76 -1.75
C THR A 245 12.06 -10.85 -0.56
N THR A 246 12.33 -11.45 0.60
CA THR A 246 12.85 -10.78 1.79
C THR A 246 14.28 -11.26 2.07
N ALA A 247 14.92 -10.74 3.11
CA ALA A 247 16.22 -11.24 3.55
C ALA A 247 16.17 -12.69 4.08
N ASN A 248 14.99 -13.17 4.51
CA ASN A 248 14.84 -14.42 5.25
C ASN A 248 13.86 -15.41 4.58
N GLY A 249 13.43 -15.13 3.36
CA GLY A 249 12.49 -15.98 2.63
C GLY A 249 11.80 -15.26 1.49
N GLN A 250 10.62 -15.74 1.11
CA GLN A 250 9.84 -15.14 0.04
C GLN A 250 8.34 -15.34 0.22
N TYR A 251 7.56 -14.37 -0.23
CA TYR A 251 6.12 -14.50 -0.42
C TYR A 251 5.82 -14.97 -1.84
N SER A 252 4.85 -15.86 -1.99
CA SER A 252 4.21 -16.19 -3.25
C SER A 252 2.73 -15.79 -3.19
N ILE A 253 2.30 -14.95 -4.13
CA ILE A 253 0.90 -14.52 -4.23
C ILE A 253 0.11 -15.58 -5.00
N LEU A 254 -0.85 -16.22 -4.33
CA LEU A 254 -1.52 -17.43 -4.80
C LEU A 254 -2.89 -17.15 -5.42
N ARG A 255 -3.61 -16.16 -4.88
CA ARG A 255 -4.96 -15.81 -5.31
C ARG A 255 -5.21 -14.34 -5.03
N GLU A 256 -6.09 -13.74 -5.82
CA GLU A 256 -6.68 -12.44 -5.54
C GLU A 256 -8.20 -12.53 -5.55
N ALA A 257 -8.85 -11.66 -4.81
CA ALA A 257 -10.30 -11.47 -4.82
C ALA A 257 -10.63 -9.98 -4.64
N ALA A 258 -11.79 -9.55 -5.15
CA ALA A 258 -12.30 -8.22 -4.87
C ALA A 258 -12.47 -8.02 -3.36
N TYR A 259 -12.07 -6.86 -2.86
CA TYR A 259 -12.32 -6.46 -1.48
C TYR A 259 -13.43 -5.41 -1.46
N GLU A 260 -14.49 -5.68 -0.71
CA GLU A 260 -15.67 -4.80 -0.57
C GLU A 260 -15.75 -4.15 0.83
N GLY A 261 -14.69 -4.25 1.63
CA GLY A 261 -14.65 -3.67 2.97
C GLY A 261 -14.11 -2.22 2.99
N PRO A 262 -13.93 -1.63 4.18
CA PRO A 262 -13.46 -0.24 4.31
C PRO A 262 -12.04 -0.05 3.77
N SER A 263 -11.78 1.10 3.15
CA SER A 263 -10.49 1.51 2.58
C SER A 263 -9.34 1.53 3.59
N GLY A 264 -9.63 1.90 4.85
CA GLY A 264 -8.66 1.90 5.95
C GLY A 264 -8.09 0.52 6.33
N ALA A 265 -8.50 -0.55 5.64
CA ALA A 265 -7.93 -1.88 5.81
C ALA A 265 -6.73 -2.17 4.89
N LEU A 266 -6.36 -1.26 3.98
CA LEU A 266 -5.14 -1.39 3.18
C LEU A 266 -3.92 -1.65 4.07
N GLY A 267 -3.09 -2.61 3.66
CA GLY A 267 -1.93 -3.07 4.42
C GLY A 267 -2.24 -4.06 5.54
N THR A 268 -3.50 -4.37 5.82
CA THR A 268 -3.86 -5.37 6.85
C THR A 268 -3.44 -6.77 6.42
N VAL A 269 -2.70 -7.46 7.28
CA VAL A 269 -2.18 -8.81 7.07
C VAL A 269 -2.72 -9.77 8.12
N TRP A 270 -3.21 -10.91 7.68
CA TRP A 270 -3.69 -12.01 8.52
C TRP A 270 -2.88 -13.27 8.24
N ILE A 271 -2.50 -13.99 9.29
CA ILE A 271 -1.85 -15.30 9.18
C ILE A 271 -2.82 -16.37 9.67
N PHE A 272 -3.03 -17.40 8.84
CA PHE A 272 -3.97 -18.49 9.11
C PHE A 272 -3.35 -19.66 9.85
N ASN A 273 -2.08 -19.97 9.54
CA ASN A 273 -1.37 -21.12 10.10
C ASN A 273 0.14 -20.92 9.97
N TYR A 274 0.87 -21.62 10.83
CA TYR A 274 2.33 -21.80 10.74
C TYR A 274 2.63 -23.27 10.46
N TYR A 275 3.56 -23.56 9.58
CA TYR A 275 4.05 -24.90 9.27
C TYR A 275 5.53 -24.94 9.62
N ASP A 276 5.86 -25.76 10.60
CA ASP A 276 7.23 -26.05 10.99
C ASP A 276 7.78 -27.18 10.11
N ALA A 277 8.80 -26.89 9.32
CA ALA A 277 9.36 -27.83 8.38
C ALA A 277 10.19 -28.93 9.06
N SER A 278 10.77 -28.65 10.21
CA SER A 278 11.61 -29.59 10.96
C SER A 278 10.78 -30.66 11.69
N ALA A 279 9.59 -30.29 12.17
CA ALA A 279 8.61 -31.14 12.82
C ALA A 279 7.60 -31.73 11.82
N GLY A 280 7.46 -31.13 10.63
CA GLY A 280 6.53 -31.59 9.60
C GLY A 280 5.06 -31.40 9.99
N MET A 281 4.76 -30.36 10.79
CA MET A 281 3.43 -30.14 11.35
C MET A 281 2.93 -28.71 11.14
N THR A 282 1.61 -28.56 11.14
CA THR A 282 0.94 -27.25 11.06
C THR A 282 0.34 -26.87 12.40
N LEU A 283 0.66 -25.66 12.85
CA LEU A 283 0.26 -25.07 14.12
C LEU A 283 -0.77 -23.95 13.89
N ASN A 284 -1.65 -23.77 14.88
CA ASN A 284 -2.60 -22.67 14.92
C ASN A 284 -1.89 -21.37 15.33
N THR A 285 -2.40 -20.24 14.82
CA THR A 285 -1.85 -18.91 15.10
C THR A 285 -2.68 -18.13 16.12
N TYR A 286 -2.03 -17.33 16.96
CA TYR A 286 -2.69 -16.62 18.05
C TYR A 286 -3.62 -15.51 17.56
N ASN A 287 -3.14 -14.61 16.70
CA ASN A 287 -3.88 -13.38 16.39
C ASN A 287 -5.23 -13.66 15.73
N LEU A 288 -5.28 -14.59 14.78
CA LEU A 288 -6.53 -15.00 14.15
C LEU A 288 -7.40 -15.87 15.07
N ASN A 289 -6.83 -16.96 15.62
CA ASN A 289 -7.62 -18.03 16.23
C ASN A 289 -7.98 -17.75 17.70
N VAL A 290 -7.28 -16.82 18.35
CA VAL A 290 -7.49 -16.46 19.76
C VAL A 290 -7.92 -15.00 19.91
N ALA A 291 -7.17 -14.06 19.35
CA ALA A 291 -7.43 -12.63 19.55
C ALA A 291 -8.49 -12.06 18.59
N GLY A 292 -8.68 -12.67 17.42
CA GLY A 292 -9.54 -12.14 16.35
C GLY A 292 -9.01 -10.84 15.73
N THR A 293 -7.69 -10.64 15.74
CA THR A 293 -7.01 -9.43 15.25
C THR A 293 -6.04 -9.73 14.12
N ALA A 294 -5.73 -8.72 13.31
CA ALA A 294 -4.74 -8.84 12.25
C ALA A 294 -3.32 -9.05 12.83
N SER A 295 -2.48 -9.79 12.10
CA SER A 295 -1.08 -10.02 12.46
C SER A 295 -0.17 -8.84 12.07
N GLY A 296 -0.61 -7.97 11.15
CA GLY A 296 0.10 -6.73 10.79
C GLY A 296 -0.81 -5.73 10.06
N THR A 297 -0.39 -4.47 9.94
CA THR A 297 -1.17 -3.39 9.30
C THR A 297 -0.41 -2.56 8.28
N ASN A 298 0.85 -2.88 8.00
CA ASN A 298 1.71 -2.12 7.08
C ASN A 298 2.16 -2.96 5.87
N GLY A 299 1.31 -3.89 5.43
CA GLY A 299 1.58 -4.78 4.31
C GLY A 299 2.48 -5.97 4.67
N LEU A 300 2.81 -6.77 3.65
CA LEU A 300 3.65 -7.96 3.81
C LEU A 300 5.03 -7.60 4.38
N GLY A 301 5.53 -8.39 5.33
CA GLY A 301 6.74 -8.15 6.10
C GLY A 301 6.49 -7.43 7.42
N SER A 302 5.30 -6.86 7.64
CA SER A 302 4.94 -6.23 8.92
C SER A 302 4.26 -7.19 9.90
N GLU A 303 3.84 -8.36 9.43
CA GLU A 303 3.10 -9.32 10.24
C GLU A 303 3.96 -9.92 11.37
N ARG A 304 3.41 -9.98 12.58
CA ARG A 304 3.97 -10.73 13.70
C ARG A 304 2.86 -11.54 14.34
N ASP A 305 3.10 -12.82 14.58
CA ASP A 305 2.13 -13.72 15.19
C ASP A 305 2.83 -14.71 16.11
N GLN A 306 2.04 -15.61 16.72
CA GLN A 306 2.57 -16.68 17.55
C GLN A 306 1.97 -18.02 17.14
N ALA A 307 2.76 -19.08 17.19
CA ALA A 307 2.35 -20.46 16.95
C ALA A 307 2.23 -21.19 18.29
N TRP A 308 1.20 -22.01 18.47
CA TRP A 308 1.06 -22.86 19.66
C TRP A 308 1.59 -24.25 19.36
N ASP A 309 2.60 -24.67 20.10
CA ASP A 309 3.30 -25.95 19.91
C ASP A 309 2.83 -27.04 20.91
N GLY A 310 2.27 -26.66 22.05
CA GLY A 310 1.74 -27.59 23.05
C GLY A 310 1.79 -27.08 24.48
N ASP A 311 2.72 -26.17 24.78
CA ASP A 311 2.92 -25.62 26.12
C ASP A 311 3.13 -24.10 26.13
N GLU A 312 3.69 -23.51 25.07
CA GLU A 312 3.79 -22.06 24.93
C GLU A 312 3.44 -21.49 23.55
N TRP A 313 3.52 -20.16 23.43
CA TRP A 313 3.18 -19.41 22.23
C TRP A 313 4.45 -18.78 21.65
N ASP A 314 5.02 -19.42 20.64
CA ASP A 314 6.28 -19.02 20.02
C ASP A 314 6.08 -17.97 18.94
N SER A 315 6.81 -16.86 19.07
CA SER A 315 6.70 -15.74 18.13
C SER A 315 7.32 -16.06 16.77
N PHE A 316 6.63 -15.71 15.69
CA PHE A 316 7.16 -15.78 14.32
C PHE A 316 6.68 -14.59 13.46
N GLY A 317 7.24 -14.46 12.26
CA GLY A 317 6.84 -13.47 11.25
C GLY A 317 7.95 -12.48 10.87
N LEU A 318 7.56 -11.22 10.65
CA LEU A 318 8.37 -10.08 10.22
C LEU A 318 9.16 -10.38 8.95
N GLY A 319 8.48 -10.92 7.93
CA GLY A 319 9.14 -11.37 6.70
C GLY A 319 10.21 -12.42 6.92
N GLY A 320 10.05 -13.27 7.94
CA GLY A 320 10.95 -14.35 8.35
C GLY A 320 12.10 -13.94 9.24
N ALA A 321 12.11 -12.72 9.77
CA ALA A 321 13.09 -12.34 10.79
C ALA A 321 12.85 -13.05 12.14
N LEU A 322 11.62 -13.52 12.39
CA LEU A 322 11.26 -14.35 13.53
C LEU A 322 10.73 -15.69 13.04
N LEU A 323 11.21 -16.77 13.66
CA LEU A 323 10.78 -18.14 13.43
C LEU A 323 10.36 -18.72 14.78
N ALA A 324 9.28 -19.48 14.79
CA ALA A 324 8.83 -20.14 16.01
C ALA A 324 9.86 -21.20 16.38
N ASN A 325 10.21 -21.29 17.67
CA ASN A 325 10.83 -22.50 18.18
C ASN A 325 9.70 -23.52 18.34
N VAL A 326 9.86 -24.74 17.85
CA VAL A 326 8.85 -25.78 18.00
C VAL A 326 9.53 -26.99 18.60
N GLU A 327 9.23 -27.23 19.87
CA GLU A 327 9.87 -28.25 20.66
C GLU A 327 9.49 -29.64 20.13
N ARG A 328 10.50 -30.47 19.90
CA ARG A 328 10.33 -31.86 19.43
C ARG A 328 10.75 -32.82 20.52
N PRO A 329 9.85 -33.19 21.45
CA PRO A 329 10.23 -33.98 22.60
C PRO A 329 10.69 -35.40 22.20
N MET A 330 11.88 -35.75 22.66
CA MET A 330 12.53 -37.06 22.50
C MET A 330 12.81 -37.69 23.85
N MET A 331 12.53 -38.99 23.97
CA MET A 331 13.03 -39.83 25.05
C MET A 331 14.42 -40.34 24.66
N VAL A 332 15.44 -39.84 25.34
CA VAL A 332 16.85 -40.11 25.03
C VAL A 332 17.42 -41.08 26.07
N ASN A 333 17.83 -42.26 25.62
CA ASN A 333 18.49 -43.27 26.47
C ASN A 333 19.98 -42.95 26.60
N TRP A 334 20.52 -43.07 27.80
CA TRP A 334 21.92 -42.74 28.08
C TRP A 334 22.53 -43.69 29.10
N ILE A 335 23.86 -43.74 29.11
CA ILE A 335 24.67 -44.36 30.15
C ILE A 335 25.72 -43.36 30.65
N PHE A 336 25.81 -43.20 31.96
CA PHE A 336 26.93 -42.53 32.61
C PHE A 336 27.95 -43.57 33.06
N ARG A 337 29.24 -43.30 32.85
CA ARG A 337 30.34 -44.08 33.40
C ARG A 337 31.22 -43.19 34.27
N ALA A 338 31.31 -43.54 35.54
CA ALA A 338 32.13 -42.86 36.52
C ALA A 338 33.62 -43.19 36.33
N THR A 339 34.49 -42.34 36.85
CA THR A 339 35.94 -42.59 36.87
C THR A 339 36.34 -43.71 37.85
N SER A 340 35.48 -44.04 38.82
CA SER A 340 35.63 -45.20 39.72
C SER A 340 35.49 -46.54 39.00
N GLY A 341 34.77 -46.56 37.87
CA GLY A 341 34.34 -47.77 37.16
C GLY A 341 32.84 -48.03 37.25
N ASP A 342 32.14 -47.38 38.18
CA ASP A 342 30.69 -47.51 38.32
C ASP A 342 29.96 -46.91 37.12
N ALA A 343 28.72 -47.31 36.93
CA ALA A 343 27.90 -46.79 35.85
C ALA A 343 26.44 -46.69 36.27
N TYR A 344 25.67 -45.85 35.60
CA TYR A 344 24.22 -45.90 35.70
C TYR A 344 23.58 -45.51 34.37
N THR A 345 22.38 -46.04 34.14
CA THR A 345 21.65 -45.86 32.89
C THR A 345 20.34 -45.15 33.16
N GLY A 346 19.79 -44.52 32.13
CA GLY A 346 18.54 -43.82 32.27
C GLY A 346 17.99 -43.27 30.98
N ILE A 347 16.94 -42.48 31.16
CA ILE A 347 16.24 -41.77 30.09
C ILE A 347 16.16 -40.31 30.48
N VAL A 348 16.34 -39.40 29.52
CA VAL A 348 16.03 -37.98 29.68
C VAL A 348 15.01 -37.58 28.62
N LEU A 349 13.99 -36.80 29.01
CA LEU A 349 13.12 -36.12 28.07
C LEU A 349 13.86 -34.85 27.61
N ALA A 350 14.21 -34.77 26.34
CA ALA A 350 14.97 -33.66 25.76
C ALA A 350 14.30 -33.17 24.47
N ASP A 351 14.73 -32.03 23.95
CA ASP A 351 14.41 -31.66 22.57
C ASP A 351 15.24 -32.51 21.58
N ALA A 352 14.69 -32.80 20.41
CA ALA A 352 15.32 -33.58 19.35
C ALA A 352 16.68 -33.04 18.88
N ASP A 353 16.92 -31.73 18.99
CA ASP A 353 18.20 -31.15 18.57
C ASP A 353 19.22 -31.04 19.73
N THR A 354 18.87 -31.51 20.92
CA THR A 354 19.74 -31.42 22.11
C THR A 354 20.81 -32.52 22.16
N TYR A 355 20.45 -33.75 21.78
CA TYR A 355 21.32 -34.94 21.92
C TYR A 355 21.16 -35.85 20.70
N ALA A 356 22.27 -36.40 20.19
CA ALA A 356 22.27 -37.41 19.15
C ALA A 356 22.86 -38.75 19.66
N PRO A 357 22.40 -39.91 19.15
CA PRO A 357 23.02 -41.20 19.45
C PRO A 357 24.52 -41.22 19.14
N GLY A 358 25.33 -41.62 20.13
CA GLY A 358 26.79 -41.60 20.06
C GLY A 358 27.44 -40.36 20.69
N ASP A 359 26.66 -39.33 21.03
CA ASP A 359 27.19 -38.16 21.73
C ASP A 359 27.81 -38.55 23.07
N THR A 360 28.90 -37.87 23.41
CA THR A 360 29.57 -38.02 24.70
C THR A 360 29.67 -36.69 25.42
N ILE A 361 29.32 -36.68 26.70
CA ILE A 361 29.30 -35.47 27.52
C ILE A 361 30.20 -35.72 28.72
N ALA A 362 31.40 -35.13 28.67
CA ALA A 362 32.38 -35.24 29.73
C ALA A 362 31.97 -34.40 30.95
N ARG A 363 32.11 -34.97 32.14
CA ARG A 363 31.92 -34.34 33.43
C ARG A 363 33.13 -34.63 34.32
N PRO A 364 33.38 -33.87 35.39
CA PRO A 364 34.56 -34.09 36.24
C PRO A 364 34.72 -35.52 36.76
N ASN A 365 33.61 -36.20 37.07
CA ASN A 365 33.61 -37.53 37.69
C ASN A 365 33.23 -38.66 36.71
N GLY A 366 33.11 -38.39 35.41
CA GLY A 366 32.73 -39.42 34.44
C GLY A 366 32.24 -38.88 33.10
N THR A 367 31.55 -39.71 32.33
CA THR A 367 31.09 -39.36 30.98
C THR A 367 29.73 -39.98 30.69
N TYR A 368 28.81 -39.16 30.18
CA TYR A 368 27.59 -39.65 29.56
C TYR A 368 27.86 -40.12 28.14
N THR A 369 27.19 -41.18 27.71
CA THR A 369 27.09 -41.60 26.32
C THR A 369 25.63 -41.76 25.95
N ILE A 370 25.19 -41.06 24.92
CA ILE A 370 23.84 -41.18 24.39
C ILE A 370 23.74 -42.45 23.55
N GLN A 371 22.78 -43.32 23.87
CA GLN A 371 22.65 -44.64 23.27
C GLN A 371 21.63 -44.67 22.13
N SER A 372 20.49 -44.04 22.34
CA SER A 372 19.40 -43.99 21.36
C SER A 372 18.42 -42.87 21.73
N GLU A 373 17.59 -42.51 20.76
CA GLU A 373 16.53 -41.54 20.91
C GLU A 373 15.22 -42.15 20.38
N THR A 374 14.10 -41.72 20.93
CA THR A 374 12.77 -42.13 20.48
C THR A 374 11.82 -40.96 20.60
N ALA A 375 11.18 -40.59 19.50
CA ALA A 375 10.16 -39.55 19.49
C ALA A 375 9.03 -39.89 20.46
N THR A 376 8.55 -38.87 21.17
CA THR A 376 7.47 -39.02 22.13
C THR A 376 6.47 -37.88 21.98
N THR A 377 5.25 -38.11 22.46
CA THR A 377 4.19 -37.08 22.55
C THR A 377 3.87 -36.78 24.01
N ARG A 378 4.84 -37.05 24.91
CA ARG A 378 4.67 -36.96 26.35
C ARG A 378 4.69 -35.49 26.78
N THR A 379 3.62 -35.04 27.43
CA THR A 379 3.44 -33.65 27.87
C THR A 379 3.15 -33.51 29.37
N ASP A 380 3.08 -34.61 30.12
CA ASP A 380 2.82 -34.59 31.57
C ASP A 380 4.01 -34.12 32.42
N VAL A 381 5.19 -33.99 31.81
CA VAL A 381 6.43 -33.48 32.43
C VAL A 381 7.19 -32.64 31.41
N GLY A 382 7.94 -31.65 31.89
CA GLY A 382 8.73 -30.76 31.03
C GLY A 382 10.03 -31.40 30.51
N ILE A 383 10.54 -30.85 29.41
CA ILE A 383 11.89 -31.11 28.90
C ILE A 383 12.93 -30.90 30.02
N GLY A 384 13.96 -31.75 30.03
CA GLY A 384 14.99 -31.82 31.07
C GLY A 384 14.66 -32.80 32.20
N THR A 385 13.50 -33.45 32.20
CA THR A 385 13.16 -34.50 33.18
C THR A 385 14.03 -35.75 32.96
N VAL A 386 14.66 -36.25 34.03
CA VAL A 386 15.58 -37.40 33.99
C VAL A 386 15.06 -38.54 34.87
N TRP A 387 15.22 -39.77 34.37
CA TRP A 387 14.97 -41.01 35.10
C TRP A 387 16.21 -41.89 35.07
N THR A 388 16.63 -42.36 36.24
CA THR A 388 17.72 -43.33 36.42
C THR A 388 17.13 -44.74 36.56
N ALA A 389 17.40 -45.61 35.59
CA ALA A 389 16.78 -46.93 35.49
C ALA A 389 17.53 -48.03 36.23
N ALA A 390 18.86 -47.96 36.29
CA ALA A 390 19.70 -48.97 36.93
C ALA A 390 21.07 -48.37 37.30
N TYR A 391 21.64 -48.85 38.41
CA TYR A 391 23.01 -48.54 38.86
C TYR A 391 23.89 -49.79 38.76
N TYR A 392 25.15 -49.65 38.38
CA TYR A 392 26.14 -50.70 38.29
C TYR A 392 27.30 -50.37 39.23
N ASP A 393 27.47 -51.21 40.24
CA ASP A 393 28.63 -51.17 41.13
C ASP A 393 29.76 -52.01 40.53
N ALA A 394 30.90 -51.36 40.26
CA ALA A 394 32.08 -52.01 39.73
C ALA A 394 32.79 -52.91 40.75
N GLY A 395 32.68 -52.62 42.05
CA GLY A 395 33.31 -53.37 43.13
C GLY A 395 32.74 -54.78 43.31
N SER A 396 31.42 -54.91 43.12
CA SER A 396 30.70 -56.19 43.11
C SER A 396 30.41 -56.74 41.71
N ALA A 397 30.56 -55.92 40.66
CA ALA A 397 30.17 -56.23 39.29
C ALA A 397 28.68 -56.60 39.13
N THR A 398 27.80 -55.86 39.83
CA THR A 398 26.36 -56.12 39.84
C THR A 398 25.54 -54.89 39.46
N TRP A 399 24.37 -55.13 38.85
CA TRP A 399 23.37 -54.10 38.62
C TRP A 399 22.37 -54.07 39.78
N LEU A 400 22.22 -52.91 40.40
CA LEU A 400 21.33 -52.63 41.51
C LEU A 400 20.05 -51.93 41.03
N THR A 401 18.97 -52.15 41.78
CA THR A 401 17.68 -51.50 41.53
C THR A 401 17.70 -50.07 42.07
N THR A 402 17.14 -49.13 41.32
CA THR A 402 17.07 -47.72 41.72
C THR A 402 15.77 -47.40 42.47
N TYR A 403 15.81 -46.41 43.36
CA TYR A 403 14.68 -46.05 44.20
C TYR A 403 13.56 -45.39 43.41
N TYR A 404 13.84 -44.28 42.70
CA TYR A 404 12.78 -43.52 42.04
C TYR A 404 12.14 -44.28 40.88
N TYR A 405 12.95 -44.91 40.03
CA TYR A 405 12.43 -45.66 38.89
C TYR A 405 11.92 -47.05 39.29
N GLY A 406 12.73 -47.83 40.01
CA GLY A 406 12.41 -49.22 40.37
C GLY A 406 11.45 -49.37 41.54
N HIS A 407 11.64 -48.62 42.63
CA HIS A 407 10.83 -48.76 43.85
C HIS A 407 9.57 -47.87 43.85
N LEU A 408 9.68 -46.61 43.39
CA LEU A 408 8.56 -45.66 43.34
C LEU A 408 7.79 -45.65 42.00
N ASN A 409 7.94 -46.70 41.18
CA ASN A 409 7.23 -46.90 39.92
C ASN A 409 7.44 -45.76 38.89
N GLY A 410 8.69 -45.44 38.57
CA GLY A 410 9.02 -44.54 37.46
C GLY A 410 8.99 -43.04 37.80
N GLN A 411 9.22 -42.66 39.06
CA GLN A 411 9.38 -41.25 39.40
C GLN A 411 10.70 -40.68 38.82
N PRO A 412 10.74 -39.39 38.45
CA PRO A 412 11.96 -38.75 37.99
C PRO A 412 12.98 -38.58 39.11
N SER A 413 14.26 -38.78 38.80
CA SER A 413 15.40 -38.50 39.68
C SER A 413 16.04 -37.13 39.41
N GLY A 414 15.67 -36.44 38.34
CA GLY A 414 16.16 -35.10 38.01
C GLY A 414 15.18 -34.30 37.13
N ARG A 415 15.36 -32.97 37.07
CA ARG A 415 14.48 -32.05 36.31
C ARG A 415 15.21 -30.97 35.51
N SER A 416 16.54 -31.00 35.47
CA SER A 416 17.36 -29.97 34.83
C SER A 416 18.37 -30.56 33.83
N GLY A 417 17.99 -31.66 33.17
CA GLY A 417 18.82 -32.37 32.20
C GLY A 417 19.92 -33.23 32.82
N LEU A 418 20.79 -33.80 31.97
CA LEU A 418 21.85 -34.73 32.39
C LEU A 418 22.86 -34.07 33.33
N GLY A 419 23.08 -34.71 34.49
CA GLY A 419 23.85 -34.22 35.63
C GLY A 419 22.98 -33.69 36.77
N SER A 420 21.67 -33.61 36.60
CA SER A 420 20.73 -33.21 37.66
C SER A 420 20.08 -34.40 38.38
N GLU A 421 20.27 -35.62 37.86
CA GLU A 421 19.78 -36.84 38.50
C GLU A 421 20.41 -37.05 39.88
N TYR A 422 19.58 -37.39 40.87
CA TYR A 422 20.01 -37.86 42.17
C TYR A 422 19.02 -38.95 42.61
N ASP A 423 19.53 -40.13 42.91
CA ASP A 423 18.74 -41.33 43.19
C ASP A 423 19.47 -42.22 44.20
N TYR A 424 18.85 -43.33 44.56
CA TYR A 424 19.43 -44.30 45.49
C TYR A 424 19.44 -45.69 44.89
N ALA A 425 20.46 -46.48 45.22
CA ALA A 425 20.59 -47.88 44.84
C ALA A 425 20.42 -48.77 46.07
N TRP A 426 19.68 -49.87 45.92
CA TRP A 426 19.55 -50.88 46.98
C TRP A 426 20.66 -51.92 46.83
N ASP A 427 21.54 -52.00 47.81
CA ASP A 427 22.71 -52.89 47.81
C ASP A 427 22.45 -54.22 48.54
N GLY A 428 21.45 -54.26 49.41
CA GLY A 428 21.06 -55.46 50.14
C GLY A 428 20.51 -55.19 51.55
N ASP A 429 20.88 -54.06 52.16
CA ASP A 429 20.46 -53.69 53.51
C ASP A 429 20.04 -52.22 53.65
N GLU A 430 20.61 -51.30 52.88
CA GLU A 430 20.16 -49.92 52.82
C GLU A 430 20.09 -49.32 51.40
N TRP A 431 19.70 -48.04 51.34
CA TRP A 431 19.58 -47.29 50.10
C TRP A 431 20.69 -46.25 50.06
N ASP A 432 21.70 -46.50 49.23
CA ASP A 432 22.87 -45.64 49.08
C ASP A 432 22.67 -44.61 47.97
N ASP A 433 23.17 -43.40 48.18
CA ASP A 433 22.99 -42.32 47.22
C ASP A 433 23.95 -42.40 46.02
N PHE A 434 23.43 -42.09 44.84
CA PHE A 434 24.23 -41.94 43.63
C PHE A 434 23.70 -40.83 42.72
N GLY A 435 24.53 -40.40 41.78
CA GLY A 435 24.16 -39.47 40.73
C GLY A 435 24.94 -38.16 40.76
N ALA A 436 24.28 -37.08 40.35
CA ALA A 436 24.81 -35.74 40.15
C ALA A 436 26.09 -35.76 39.31
N ALA A 437 26.00 -36.40 38.13
CA ALA A 437 27.14 -36.65 37.25
C ALA A 437 28.33 -37.34 37.94
N GLY A 438 28.03 -38.31 38.83
CA GLY A 438 29.02 -39.14 39.51
C GLY A 438 29.67 -38.49 40.72
N LEU A 439 29.10 -37.39 41.24
CA LEU A 439 29.50 -36.81 42.53
C LEU A 439 29.19 -37.75 43.70
N HIS A 440 28.09 -38.50 43.59
CA HIS A 440 27.67 -39.53 44.53
C HIS A 440 27.74 -40.90 43.85
N GLN A 441 28.26 -41.89 44.57
CA GLN A 441 28.44 -43.27 44.11
C GLN A 441 28.07 -44.19 45.27
N ALA A 442 27.24 -45.19 44.97
CA ALA A 442 26.87 -46.24 45.90
C ALA A 442 27.92 -47.37 45.84
N ASP A 443 28.32 -47.88 47.00
CA ASP A 443 29.26 -48.99 47.13
C ASP A 443 28.53 -50.16 47.79
N VAL A 444 28.58 -51.36 47.21
CA VAL A 444 28.03 -52.54 47.89
C VAL A 444 28.93 -52.92 49.05
N GLU A 445 28.39 -52.86 50.26
CA GLU A 445 29.12 -53.31 51.44
C GLU A 445 29.31 -54.82 51.36
N ARG A 446 30.56 -55.26 51.14
CA ARG A 446 30.88 -56.69 51.26
C ARG A 446 30.65 -57.08 52.72
N ALA A 447 29.62 -57.88 52.95
CA ALA A 447 29.32 -58.50 54.24
C ALA A 447 30.64 -58.83 54.96
N SER A 448 30.86 -58.14 56.08
CA SER A 448 32.06 -58.33 56.88
C SER A 448 32.15 -59.82 57.21
N ALA A 449 33.28 -60.45 56.86
CA ALA A 449 33.48 -61.86 57.12
C ALA A 449 33.13 -62.15 58.59
N PRO A 450 32.34 -63.20 58.89
CA PRO A 450 31.88 -63.44 60.25
C PRO A 450 33.08 -63.49 61.18
N GLU A 451 33.03 -62.64 62.20
CA GLU A 451 34.04 -62.55 63.24
C GLU A 451 34.22 -63.96 63.83
N VAL A 452 35.35 -64.61 63.50
CA VAL A 452 35.70 -65.90 64.09
C VAL A 452 36.04 -65.63 65.55
N LEU A 453 35.04 -65.75 66.42
CA LEU A 453 35.25 -65.78 67.86
C LEU A 453 36.06 -67.04 68.20
N GLY A 454 37.38 -66.85 68.38
CA GLY A 454 38.32 -67.85 68.88
C GLY A 454 38.33 -67.96 70.38
#